data_AF-A0A537AYR5-F1
#
_entry.id   AF-A0A537AYR5-F1
#
_cell.length_a   1.000
_cell.length_b   1.000
_cell.length_c   1.000
_cell.angle_alpha   90.00
_cell.angle_beta   90.00
_cell.angle_gamma   90.00
#
_symmetry.space_group_name_H-M   'P 1'
#
loop_
_entity.id
_entity.type
_entity.pdbx_description
1 polymer ?
#
loop_
_entity_poly.entity_id
_entity_poly.type
_entity_poly.pdbx_seq_one_letter_code
_entity_poly.pdbx_strand_id
1 'polypeptide(L)'
;MKAIAIRTVIAAAAAAAFSVCAFDAAAQESQWQDEFGVSKCALQTSGRNQYFVLELGYQTLLEGPGTRLLVTVLDETKTIDGVTTRAVEEREWKKGELFEVARDYYAICGETGDVFYFGEEVDYYEHGKVTRHDGSWVAEKGNRPGLVMPAKPRLNMKYYREIAPAAAMDRAEIVSLDETCLTPAGSFSNCMKIRETSP
;
A
#
# COMPACT_ATOMS: atom_id res chain seq x y z
N MET A 1 -70.14 -36.24 50.08
CA MET A 1 -69.25 -36.84 51.12
C MET A 1 -67.82 -36.82 50.61
N LYS A 2 -66.89 -36.44 51.49
CA LYS A 2 -65.42 -36.53 51.38
C LYS A 2 -64.78 -35.61 50.33
N ALA A 3 -63.55 -35.14 50.47
CA ALA A 3 -62.73 -34.65 51.58
C ALA A 3 -61.46 -34.10 50.91
N ILE A 4 -60.79 -33.17 51.58
CA ILE A 4 -59.60 -32.43 51.18
C ILE A 4 -58.43 -33.34 50.77
N ALA A 5 -57.61 -32.91 49.80
CA ALA A 5 -56.17 -33.13 49.82
C ALA A 5 -55.42 -32.07 49.00
N ILE A 6 -54.75 -31.15 49.70
CA ILE A 6 -53.67 -30.30 49.16
C ILE A 6 -52.43 -31.19 49.02
N ARG A 7 -51.79 -31.15 47.84
CA ARG A 7 -50.38 -31.53 47.67
C ARG A 7 -49.69 -30.48 46.83
N THR A 8 -48.90 -29.65 47.50
CA THR A 8 -47.74 -28.94 46.97
C THR A 8 -46.84 -29.93 46.23
N VAL A 9 -46.15 -29.52 45.16
CA VAL A 9 -44.73 -29.82 44.89
C VAL A 9 -44.30 -29.34 43.49
N ILE A 10 -43.25 -28.51 43.52
CA ILE A 10 -42.21 -28.20 42.52
C ILE A 10 -42.61 -27.33 41.32
N ALA A 11 -42.24 -26.04 41.44
CA ALA A 11 -41.90 -25.20 40.30
C ALA A 11 -40.65 -25.77 39.61
N ALA A 12 -40.81 -26.31 38.40
CA ALA A 12 -39.70 -26.54 37.49
C ALA A 12 -39.36 -25.20 36.82
N ALA A 13 -38.29 -24.55 37.26
CA ALA A 13 -37.69 -23.47 36.50
C ALA A 13 -37.14 -24.08 35.20
N ALA A 14 -37.80 -23.79 34.08
CA ALA A 14 -37.25 -24.06 32.76
C ALA A 14 -36.02 -23.14 32.59
N ALA A 15 -34.83 -23.69 32.79
CA ALA A 15 -33.60 -23.05 32.36
C ALA A 15 -33.61 -23.06 30.83
N ALA A 16 -34.05 -21.94 30.22
CA ALA A 16 -33.82 -21.68 28.82
C ALA A 16 -32.31 -21.57 28.63
N ALA A 17 -31.68 -22.65 28.17
CA ALA A 17 -30.33 -22.61 27.64
C ALA A 17 -30.37 -21.75 26.38
N PHE A 18 -30.18 -20.44 26.53
CA PHE A 18 -29.76 -19.60 25.43
C PHE A 18 -28.36 -20.06 25.05
N SER A 19 -28.30 -20.95 24.05
CA SER A 19 -27.10 -21.17 23.28
C SER A 19 -26.76 -19.84 22.63
N VAL A 20 -25.95 -19.03 23.31
CA VAL A 20 -25.24 -17.94 22.68
C VAL A 20 -24.27 -18.65 21.75
N CYS A 21 -24.68 -18.82 20.49
CA CYS A 21 -23.74 -19.11 19.44
C CYS A 21 -22.67 -18.03 19.56
N ALA A 22 -21.47 -18.44 19.96
CA ALA A 22 -20.30 -17.60 19.82
C ALA A 22 -20.34 -17.10 18.38
N PHE A 23 -20.44 -15.79 18.20
CA PHE A 23 -20.06 -15.19 16.94
C PHE A 23 -18.59 -15.55 16.81
N ASP A 24 -18.29 -16.58 16.02
CA ASP A 24 -17.00 -16.71 15.40
C ASP A 24 -16.71 -15.33 14.82
N ALA A 25 -15.68 -14.68 15.34
CA ALA A 25 -15.04 -13.55 14.69
C ALA A 25 -14.35 -14.08 13.42
N ALA A 26 -15.16 -14.61 12.49
CA ALA A 26 -14.76 -14.89 11.14
C ALA A 26 -14.40 -13.52 10.54
N ALA A 27 -13.15 -13.44 10.08
CA ALA A 27 -12.51 -12.27 9.50
C ALA A 27 -13.52 -11.34 8.83
N GLN A 28 -13.64 -10.12 9.39
CA GLN A 28 -14.18 -9.02 8.63
C GLN A 28 -13.30 -8.90 7.39
N GLU A 29 -13.83 -9.20 6.19
CA GLU A 29 -13.12 -8.96 4.94
C GLU A 29 -12.56 -7.54 5.03
N SER A 30 -11.24 -7.44 5.03
CA SER A 30 -10.55 -6.16 5.09
C SER A 30 -11.11 -5.30 3.96
N GLN A 31 -11.58 -4.08 4.26
CA GLN A 31 -11.96 -3.12 3.22
C GLN A 31 -10.81 -2.78 2.27
N TRP A 32 -9.59 -3.21 2.60
CA TRP A 32 -8.37 -3.00 1.83
C TRP A 32 -8.09 -4.22 0.97
N GLN A 33 -8.01 -3.99 -0.34
CA GLN A 33 -7.55 -4.97 -1.32
C GLN A 33 -6.06 -5.28 -1.12
N ASP A 34 -5.72 -6.55 -1.05
CA ASP A 34 -4.34 -7.05 -0.91
C ASP A 34 -4.00 -8.14 -1.94
N GLU A 35 -4.92 -8.42 -2.87
CA GLU A 35 -4.74 -9.34 -3.99
C GLU A 35 -4.97 -8.60 -5.31
N PHE A 36 -3.96 -8.61 -6.18
CA PHE A 36 -3.95 -7.78 -7.40
C PHE A 36 -3.83 -8.58 -8.69
N GLY A 37 -3.72 -9.90 -8.61
CA GLY A 37 -3.60 -10.75 -9.79
C GLY A 37 -2.32 -10.53 -10.60
N VAL A 38 -1.22 -10.14 -9.93
CA VAL A 38 0.10 -9.83 -10.53
C VAL A 38 0.58 -10.94 -11.48
N SER A 39 0.33 -12.21 -11.15
CA SER A 39 0.71 -13.37 -11.99
C SER A 39 -0.03 -13.48 -13.33
N LYS A 40 -1.10 -12.69 -13.52
CA LYS A 40 -1.85 -12.61 -14.79
C LYS A 40 -1.32 -11.53 -15.72
N CYS A 41 -0.32 -10.77 -15.28
CA CYS A 41 0.26 -9.67 -16.04
C CYS A 41 1.52 -10.10 -16.79
N ALA A 42 1.63 -9.71 -18.06
CA ALA A 42 2.91 -9.56 -18.72
C ALA A 42 3.61 -8.31 -18.15
N LEU A 43 4.36 -8.49 -17.07
CA LEU A 43 5.05 -7.41 -16.38
C LEU A 43 6.16 -6.79 -17.24
N GLN A 44 6.22 -5.46 -17.26
CA GLN A 44 7.16 -4.68 -18.04
C GLN A 44 7.96 -3.73 -17.14
N THR A 45 9.20 -3.43 -17.56
CA THR A 45 10.13 -2.51 -16.88
C THR A 45 10.12 -1.09 -17.45
N SER A 46 9.20 -0.81 -18.35
CA SER A 46 9.00 0.52 -18.94
C SER A 46 7.55 0.66 -19.38
N GLY A 47 7.02 1.87 -19.27
CA GLY A 47 5.66 2.20 -19.63
C GLY A 47 5.14 3.34 -18.77
N ARG A 48 3.87 3.70 -18.96
CA ARG A 48 3.21 4.72 -18.16
C ARG A 48 1.71 4.49 -18.10
N ASN A 49 1.10 4.96 -17.03
CA ASN A 49 -0.32 5.27 -16.99
C ASN A 49 -0.51 6.77 -16.73
N GLN A 50 -1.74 7.23 -16.50
CA GLN A 50 -2.04 8.66 -16.33
C GLN A 50 -1.29 9.28 -15.14
N TYR A 51 -1.00 8.51 -14.10
CA TYR A 51 -0.50 9.01 -12.81
C TYR A 51 0.91 8.50 -12.45
N PHE A 52 1.50 7.63 -13.27
CA PHE A 52 2.84 7.09 -13.04
C PHE A 52 3.59 6.87 -14.36
N VAL A 53 4.84 7.33 -14.43
CA VAL A 53 5.72 7.16 -15.59
C VAL A 53 6.93 6.34 -15.17
N LEU A 54 7.09 5.15 -15.75
CA LEU A 54 8.21 4.22 -15.52
C LEU A 54 9.18 4.21 -16.71
N GLU A 55 9.20 5.27 -17.51
CA GLU A 55 10.05 5.35 -18.69
C GLU A 55 11.45 5.90 -18.35
N LEU A 56 12.48 5.32 -18.98
CA LEU A 56 13.88 5.62 -18.73
C LEU A 56 14.18 7.12 -18.75
N GLY A 57 14.91 7.58 -17.73
CA GLY A 57 15.35 8.97 -17.60
C GLY A 57 14.24 9.96 -17.26
N TYR A 58 13.00 9.51 -17.07
CA TYR A 58 11.94 10.38 -16.55
C TYR A 58 12.32 10.86 -15.15
N GLN A 59 12.17 12.17 -14.93
CA GLN A 59 12.50 12.81 -13.67
C GLN A 59 11.34 13.62 -13.14
N THR A 60 11.15 13.52 -11.82
CA THR A 60 10.27 14.41 -11.07
C THR A 60 11.09 15.10 -9.98
N LEU A 61 11.01 16.43 -9.92
CA LEU A 61 11.60 17.23 -8.85
C LEU A 61 10.47 17.87 -8.05
N LEU A 62 10.39 17.55 -6.76
CA LEU A 62 9.46 18.16 -5.81
C LEU A 62 10.24 18.97 -4.78
N GLU A 63 9.77 20.17 -4.49
CA GLU A 63 10.42 21.08 -3.56
C GLU A 63 9.39 21.69 -2.60
N GLY A 64 9.77 21.76 -1.33
CA GLY A 64 9.00 22.38 -0.26
C GLY A 64 9.91 23.12 0.72
N PRO A 65 9.35 23.76 1.76
CA PRO A 65 10.13 24.48 2.75
C PRO A 65 11.19 23.60 3.43
N GLY A 66 12.44 23.73 3.00
CA GLY A 66 13.55 22.94 3.50
C GLY A 66 13.54 21.47 3.09
N THR A 67 12.74 21.08 2.10
CA THR A 67 12.70 19.71 1.58
C THR A 67 12.84 19.70 0.07
N ARG A 68 13.54 18.70 -0.46
CA ARG A 68 13.69 18.48 -1.90
C ARG A 68 13.72 16.98 -2.14
N LEU A 69 12.98 16.54 -3.16
CA LEU A 69 12.94 15.16 -3.60
C LEU A 69 13.21 15.11 -5.11
N LEU A 70 14.24 14.38 -5.51
CA LEU A 70 14.50 14.05 -6.91
C LEU A 70 14.21 12.58 -7.12
N VAL A 71 13.24 12.30 -7.99
CA VAL A 71 12.87 10.95 -8.42
C VAL A 71 13.37 10.76 -9.84
N THR A 72 14.10 9.69 -10.11
CA THR A 72 14.64 9.37 -11.45
C THR A 72 14.41 7.91 -11.81
N VAL A 73 13.79 7.65 -12.95
CA VAL A 73 13.72 6.29 -13.50
C VAL A 73 15.07 5.92 -14.11
N LEU A 74 15.77 4.96 -13.50
CA LEU A 74 17.14 4.59 -13.87
C LEU A 74 17.16 3.58 -15.02
N ASP A 75 18.27 3.54 -15.78
CA ASP A 75 18.56 2.41 -16.67
C ASP A 75 19.13 1.20 -15.91
N GLU A 76 18.50 0.88 -14.78
CA GLU A 76 18.86 -0.23 -13.92
C GLU A 76 17.62 -1.10 -13.67
N THR A 77 17.83 -2.42 -13.62
CA THR A 77 16.77 -3.40 -13.34
C THR A 77 17.24 -4.39 -12.30
N LYS A 78 16.31 -4.93 -11.51
CA LYS A 78 16.57 -5.99 -10.53
C LYS A 78 15.58 -7.12 -10.71
N THR A 79 16.00 -8.35 -10.46
CA THR A 79 15.05 -9.48 -10.41
C THR A 79 14.67 -9.73 -8.95
N ILE A 80 13.37 -9.70 -8.66
CA ILE A 80 12.79 -9.92 -7.33
C ILE A 80 11.73 -11.01 -7.48
N ASP A 81 11.90 -12.12 -6.77
CA ASP A 81 11.03 -13.31 -6.86
C ASP A 81 10.72 -13.75 -8.32
N GLY A 82 11.73 -13.71 -9.18
CA GLY A 82 11.60 -14.09 -10.60
C GLY A 82 10.99 -13.03 -11.51
N VAL A 83 10.59 -11.87 -11.00
CA VAL A 83 10.11 -10.73 -11.77
C VAL A 83 11.22 -9.73 -12.00
N THR A 84 11.49 -9.36 -13.26
CA THR A 84 12.37 -8.23 -13.57
C THR A 84 11.64 -6.91 -13.35
N THR A 85 12.16 -6.08 -12.45
CA THR A 85 11.64 -4.77 -12.07
C THR A 85 12.59 -3.66 -12.52
N ARG A 86 12.05 -2.46 -12.69
CA ARG A 86 12.78 -1.23 -12.99
C ARG A 86 13.13 -0.53 -11.68
N ALA A 87 14.38 -0.12 -11.55
CA ALA A 87 14.81 0.73 -10.44
C ALA A 87 14.41 2.19 -10.69
N VAL A 88 13.83 2.81 -9.68
CA VAL A 88 13.60 4.25 -9.58
C VAL A 88 14.40 4.74 -8.37
N GLU A 89 15.23 5.76 -8.57
CA GLU A 89 15.98 6.37 -7.48
C GLU A 89 15.20 7.56 -6.93
N GLU A 90 14.96 7.54 -5.63
CA GLU A 90 14.56 8.71 -4.87
C GLU A 90 15.75 9.26 -4.08
N ARG A 91 16.02 10.56 -4.21
CA ARG A 91 16.97 11.27 -3.35
C ARG A 91 16.23 12.35 -2.59
N GLU A 92 16.20 12.23 -1.26
CA GLU A 92 15.58 13.22 -0.38
C GLU A 92 16.67 14.07 0.30
N TRP A 93 16.49 15.39 0.25
CA TRP A 93 17.26 16.35 1.03
C TRP A 93 16.37 17.05 2.06
N LYS A 94 16.91 17.21 3.27
CA LYS A 94 16.31 17.99 4.35
C LYS A 94 17.28 19.10 4.76
N LYS A 95 16.79 20.35 4.73
CA LYS A 95 17.56 21.57 5.02
C LYS A 95 18.88 21.67 4.21
N GLY A 96 18.86 21.17 2.97
CA GLY A 96 20.00 21.19 2.06
C GLY A 96 20.98 20.02 2.24
N GLU A 97 20.80 19.17 3.25
CA GLU A 97 21.62 17.98 3.48
C GLU A 97 20.95 16.73 2.92
N LEU A 98 21.73 15.82 2.34
CA LEU A 98 21.22 14.54 1.86
C LEU A 98 20.75 13.73 3.07
N PHE A 99 19.47 13.36 3.07
CA PHE A 99 18.83 12.64 4.15
C PHE A 99 18.64 11.16 3.80
N GLU A 100 18.25 10.87 2.56
CA GLU A 100 17.89 9.53 2.12
C GLU A 100 18.19 9.33 0.64
N VAL A 101 18.62 8.12 0.29
CA VAL A 101 18.62 7.61 -1.08
C VAL A 101 17.92 6.26 -1.09
N ALA A 102 16.83 6.14 -1.83
CA ALA A 102 16.11 4.88 -2.02
C ALA A 102 16.28 4.37 -3.46
N ARG A 103 16.24 3.04 -3.60
CA ARG A 103 16.11 2.30 -4.85
C ARG A 103 14.81 1.52 -4.80
N ASP A 104 13.78 2.12 -5.36
CA ASP A 104 12.46 1.54 -5.46
C ASP A 104 12.34 0.64 -6.70
N TYR A 105 11.68 -0.50 -6.56
CA TYR A 105 11.56 -1.51 -7.60
C TYR A 105 10.12 -1.64 -8.09
N TYR A 106 9.86 -1.21 -9.32
CA TYR A 106 8.52 -1.22 -9.90
C TYR A 106 8.41 -2.10 -11.14
N ALA A 107 7.21 -2.59 -11.41
CA ALA A 107 6.85 -3.15 -12.72
C ALA A 107 5.43 -2.75 -13.10
N ILE A 108 5.17 -2.58 -14.40
CA ILE A 108 3.85 -2.22 -14.93
C ILE A 108 3.21 -3.42 -15.63
N CYS A 109 1.92 -3.66 -15.37
CA CYS A 109 1.15 -4.69 -16.05
C CYS A 109 0.88 -4.28 -17.50
N GLY A 110 1.30 -5.06 -18.49
CA GLY A 110 1.06 -4.77 -19.89
C GLY A 110 -0.42 -4.76 -20.29
N GLU A 111 -1.26 -5.54 -19.59
CA GLU A 111 -2.68 -5.70 -19.89
C GLU A 111 -3.55 -4.61 -19.27
N THR A 112 -3.25 -4.20 -18.04
CA THR A 112 -4.08 -3.25 -17.29
C THR A 112 -3.47 -1.86 -17.21
N GLY A 113 -2.13 -1.75 -17.25
CA GLY A 113 -1.38 -0.52 -16.94
C GLY A 113 -1.20 -0.25 -15.44
N ASP A 114 -1.59 -1.19 -14.57
CA ASP A 114 -1.39 -1.06 -13.12
C ASP A 114 0.10 -1.15 -12.80
N VAL A 115 0.57 -0.33 -11.87
CA VAL A 115 1.96 -0.34 -11.42
C VAL A 115 2.04 -1.02 -10.07
N PHE A 116 2.89 -2.04 -9.99
CA PHE A 116 3.15 -2.81 -8.79
C PHE A 116 4.50 -2.42 -8.19
N TYR A 117 4.57 -2.44 -6.87
CA TYR A 117 5.76 -2.11 -6.11
C TYR A 117 6.31 -3.35 -5.41
N PHE A 118 7.55 -3.68 -5.73
CA PHE A 118 8.24 -4.88 -5.28
C PHE A 118 9.22 -4.60 -4.13
N GLY A 119 9.22 -3.37 -3.62
CA GLY A 119 10.01 -2.93 -2.47
C GLY A 119 11.14 -1.98 -2.82
N GLU A 120 11.96 -1.70 -1.82
CA GLU A 120 13.01 -0.70 -1.81
C GLU A 120 14.26 -1.16 -1.08
N GLU A 121 15.38 -0.60 -1.50
CA GLU A 121 16.61 -0.55 -0.72
C GLU A 121 16.91 0.90 -0.37
N VAL A 122 17.01 1.19 0.93
CA VAL A 122 17.10 2.55 1.46
C VAL A 122 18.41 2.74 2.20
N ASP A 123 19.10 3.83 1.87
CA ASP A 123 20.25 4.35 2.61
C ASP A 123 19.87 5.68 3.26
N TYR A 124 19.92 5.73 4.58
CA TYR A 124 19.77 6.98 5.32
C TYR A 124 21.11 7.59 5.67
N TYR A 125 21.19 8.91 5.56
CA TYR A 125 22.43 9.66 5.69
C TYR A 125 22.41 10.59 6.91
N GLU A 126 23.52 10.64 7.63
CA GLU A 126 23.82 11.69 8.61
C GLU A 126 25.26 12.17 8.39
N HIS A 127 25.46 13.49 8.29
CA HIS A 127 26.77 14.09 8.05
C HIS A 127 27.50 13.48 6.83
N GLY A 128 26.73 13.16 5.77
CA GLY A 128 27.26 12.60 4.51
C GLY A 128 27.68 11.13 4.59
N LYS A 129 27.32 10.41 5.65
CA LYS A 129 27.61 8.97 5.79
C LYS A 129 26.31 8.19 5.96
N VAL A 130 26.27 6.99 5.38
CA VAL A 130 25.17 6.06 5.61
C VAL A 130 25.17 5.58 7.06
N THR A 131 24.02 5.64 7.73
CA THR A 131 23.88 5.27 9.14
C THR A 131 22.91 4.12 9.40
N ARG A 132 21.90 3.94 8.54
CA ARG A 132 20.87 2.89 8.69
C ARG A 132 20.24 2.55 7.33
N HIS A 133 19.59 1.39 7.29
CA HIS A 133 18.91 0.82 6.11
C HIS A 133 17.53 0.25 6.45
N ASP A 134 16.98 0.61 7.60
CA ASP A 134 15.81 0.01 8.23
C ASP A 134 14.48 0.29 7.50
N GLY A 135 14.48 1.15 6.48
CA GLY A 135 13.38 1.32 5.54
C GLY A 135 13.33 0.26 4.43
N SER A 136 14.37 -0.58 4.28
CA SER A 136 14.47 -1.52 3.15
C SER A 136 13.57 -2.74 3.31
N TRP A 137 12.87 -3.10 2.24
CA TRP A 137 12.16 -4.37 2.12
C TRP A 137 12.06 -4.77 0.65
N VAL A 138 11.96 -6.08 0.37
CA VAL A 138 11.68 -6.58 -0.99
C VAL A 138 10.60 -7.64 -0.93
N ALA A 139 9.82 -7.75 -2.00
CA ALA A 139 8.73 -8.69 -2.19
C ALA A 139 9.23 -10.14 -2.38
N GLU A 140 9.95 -10.65 -1.39
CA GLU A 140 10.46 -12.02 -1.30
C GLU A 140 10.24 -12.55 0.12
N LYS A 141 10.50 -13.85 0.34
CA LYS A 141 10.57 -14.46 1.68
C LYS A 141 9.33 -14.21 2.55
N GLY A 142 8.15 -14.17 1.94
CA GLY A 142 6.86 -13.95 2.62
C GLY A 142 6.31 -12.53 2.48
N ASN A 143 7.11 -11.59 2.01
CA ASN A 143 6.61 -10.29 1.54
C ASN A 143 5.99 -10.45 0.14
N ARG A 144 5.02 -9.61 -0.19
CA ARG A 144 4.33 -9.60 -1.49
C ARG A 144 4.37 -8.19 -2.09
N PRO A 145 4.36 -8.07 -3.43
CA PRO A 145 4.23 -6.76 -4.05
C PRO A 145 2.83 -6.20 -3.79
N GLY A 146 2.74 -4.88 -3.60
CA GLY A 146 1.47 -4.17 -3.54
C GLY A 146 1.20 -3.37 -4.81
N LEU A 147 0.04 -2.72 -4.85
CA LEU A 147 -0.34 -1.81 -5.92
C LEU A 147 0.12 -0.39 -5.56
N VAL A 148 1.05 0.20 -6.30
CA VAL A 148 1.44 1.60 -6.06
C VAL A 148 0.53 2.58 -6.78
N MET A 149 0.13 2.24 -8.01
CA MET A 149 -0.68 3.13 -8.83
C MET A 149 -1.62 2.35 -9.75
N PRO A 150 -2.95 2.39 -9.52
CA PRO A 150 -3.91 1.82 -10.44
C PRO A 150 -3.95 2.60 -11.76
N ALA A 151 -4.08 1.89 -12.87
CA ALA A 151 -4.26 2.49 -14.19
C ALA A 151 -5.65 3.14 -14.36
N LYS A 152 -6.63 2.57 -13.66
CA LYS A 152 -8.05 3.01 -13.68
C LYS A 152 -8.50 3.30 -12.24
N PRO A 153 -8.03 4.42 -11.65
CA PRO A 153 -8.38 4.75 -10.29
C PRO A 153 -9.89 5.00 -10.15
N ARG A 154 -10.42 4.66 -8.97
CA ARG A 154 -11.81 4.91 -8.60
C ARG A 154 -11.86 5.53 -7.21
N LEU A 155 -12.77 6.47 -7.01
CA LEU A 155 -13.04 7.05 -5.71
C LEU A 155 -13.34 5.95 -4.68
N ASN A 156 -12.80 6.08 -3.47
CA ASN A 156 -12.89 5.14 -2.35
C ASN A 156 -12.24 3.77 -2.60
N MET A 157 -11.42 3.61 -3.65
CA MET A 157 -10.59 2.43 -3.78
C MET A 157 -9.57 2.40 -2.64
N LYS A 158 -9.50 1.28 -1.93
CA LYS A 158 -8.65 1.04 -0.76
C LYS A 158 -7.79 -0.19 -1.02
N TYR A 159 -6.48 -0.03 -0.98
CA TYR A 159 -5.53 -1.10 -1.32
C TYR A 159 -4.24 -1.00 -0.51
N TYR A 160 -3.54 -2.13 -0.38
CA TYR A 160 -2.16 -2.15 0.09
C TYR A 160 -1.21 -1.72 -1.02
N ARG A 161 -0.31 -0.80 -0.67
CA ARG A 161 0.87 -0.43 -1.47
C ARG A 161 2.03 -1.36 -1.18
N GLU A 162 2.11 -1.83 0.06
CA GLU A 162 3.22 -2.63 0.57
C GLU A 162 2.67 -3.74 1.45
N ILE A 163 3.23 -4.94 1.29
CA ILE A 163 2.80 -6.13 2.03
C ILE A 163 4.05 -6.86 2.52
N ALA A 164 4.71 -6.28 3.52
CA ALA A 164 5.87 -6.82 4.20
C ALA A 164 5.64 -6.77 5.72
N PRO A 165 4.93 -7.73 6.32
CA PRO A 165 4.41 -7.64 7.70
C PRO A 165 5.42 -7.30 8.81
N ALA A 166 6.70 -7.61 8.60
CA ALA A 166 7.77 -7.31 9.55
C ALA A 166 8.50 -5.99 9.29
N ALA A 167 8.23 -5.33 8.16
CA ALA A 167 8.93 -4.13 7.70
C ALA A 167 7.96 -2.98 7.36
N ALA A 168 7.02 -3.21 6.42
CA ALA A 168 6.14 -2.17 5.92
C ALA A 168 4.79 -2.72 5.42
N MET A 169 3.70 -2.02 5.72
CA MET A 169 2.32 -2.47 5.48
C MET A 169 1.44 -1.32 4.99
N ASP A 170 2.00 -0.43 4.19
CA ASP A 170 1.35 0.82 3.79
C ASP A 170 0.13 0.58 2.90
N ARG A 171 -0.87 1.44 3.08
CA ARG A 171 -2.18 1.39 2.43
C ARG A 171 -2.55 2.74 1.85
N ALA A 172 -3.25 2.72 0.74
CA ALA A 172 -3.70 3.91 0.02
C ALA A 172 -5.22 3.88 -0.20
N GLU A 173 -5.88 4.99 0.13
CA GLU A 173 -7.28 5.28 -0.18
C GLU A 173 -7.36 6.44 -1.17
N ILE A 174 -8.02 6.22 -2.31
CA ILE A 174 -8.28 7.30 -3.28
C ILE A 174 -9.46 8.13 -2.78
N VAL A 175 -9.20 9.39 -2.43
CA VAL A 175 -10.19 10.29 -1.80
C VAL A 175 -10.70 11.41 -2.70
N SER A 176 -10.04 11.68 -3.83
CA SER A 176 -10.53 12.55 -4.91
C SER A 176 -9.79 12.23 -6.23
N LEU A 177 -10.43 12.53 -7.36
CA LEU A 177 -9.90 12.38 -8.72
C LEU A 177 -9.98 13.68 -9.55
N ASP A 178 -10.44 14.75 -8.93
CA ASP A 178 -10.81 16.01 -9.56
C ASP A 178 -10.16 17.23 -8.88
N GLU A 179 -9.14 16.99 -8.05
CA GLU A 179 -8.38 18.08 -7.44
C GLU A 179 -7.70 18.95 -8.52
N THR A 180 -7.45 20.20 -8.15
CA THR A 180 -6.58 21.10 -8.91
C THR A 180 -5.33 21.40 -8.10
N CYS A 181 -4.16 21.07 -8.64
CA CYS A 181 -2.87 21.33 -8.02
C CYS A 181 -2.17 22.50 -8.71
N LEU A 182 -1.89 23.55 -7.93
CA LEU A 182 -1.11 24.70 -8.38
C LEU A 182 0.34 24.53 -7.92
N THR A 183 1.27 24.57 -8.87
CA THR A 183 2.71 24.43 -8.61
C THR A 183 3.50 25.43 -9.46
N PRO A 184 4.80 25.65 -9.16
CA PRO A 184 5.66 26.42 -10.06
C PRO A 184 5.76 25.86 -11.48
N ALA A 185 5.57 24.55 -11.66
CA ALA A 185 5.57 23.89 -12.98
C ALA A 185 4.27 24.12 -13.77
N GLY A 186 3.20 24.58 -13.13
CA GLY A 186 1.93 24.86 -13.77
C GLY A 186 0.71 24.55 -12.90
N SER A 187 -0.46 24.70 -13.51
CA SER A 187 -1.75 24.28 -12.96
C SER A 187 -2.14 22.94 -13.56
N PHE A 188 -2.41 21.97 -12.71
CA PHE A 188 -2.81 20.61 -13.09
C PHE A 188 -4.23 20.37 -12.60
N SER A 189 -5.11 19.93 -13.49
CA SER A 189 -6.48 19.50 -13.18
C SER A 189 -6.60 17.99 -13.26
N ASN A 190 -7.67 17.44 -12.65
CA ASN A 190 -7.89 15.99 -12.54
C ASN A 190 -6.78 15.28 -11.74
N CYS A 191 -6.26 15.98 -10.74
CA CYS A 191 -5.27 15.42 -9.83
C CYS A 191 -5.94 14.39 -8.92
N MET A 192 -5.28 13.25 -8.74
CA MET A 192 -5.71 12.25 -7.80
C MET A 192 -5.15 12.56 -6.41
N LYS A 193 -6.01 12.50 -5.41
CA LYS A 193 -5.62 12.62 -4.00
C LYS A 193 -5.73 11.28 -3.31
N ILE A 194 -4.64 10.88 -2.69
CA ILE A 194 -4.54 9.63 -1.92
C ILE A 194 -4.38 9.98 -0.44
N ARG A 195 -5.06 9.23 0.43
CA ARG A 195 -4.79 9.19 1.86
C ARG A 195 -4.03 7.90 2.17
N GLU A 196 -2.89 8.04 2.83
CA GLU A 196 -2.04 6.91 3.19
C GLU A 196 -2.13 6.59 4.68
N THR A 197 -2.09 5.31 5.02
CA THR A 197 -2.11 4.80 6.39
C THR A 197 -1.39 3.47 6.48
N SER A 198 -0.93 3.08 7.66
CA SER A 198 -0.46 1.73 7.97
C SER A 198 -1.38 1.12 9.06
N PRO A 199 -1.58 -0.22 9.10
CA PRO A 199 -2.38 -0.91 10.12
C PRO A 199 -1.95 -0.66 11.57
#